data_AF-W6HY32-F1
#
_entry.id   AF-W6HY32-F1
#
_cell.length_a   1.000
_cell.length_b   1.000
_cell.length_c   1.000
_cell.angle_alpha   90.00
_cell.angle_beta   90.00
_cell.angle_gamma   90.00
#
_symmetry.space_group_name_H-M   'P 1'
#
loop_
_entity.id
_entity.type
_entity.pdbx_description
1 polymer ?
#
loop_
_entity_poly.entity_id
_entity_poly.type
_entity_poly.pdbx_seq_one_letter_code
_entity_poly.pdbx_strand_id
1 'polypeptide(L)'
;MLPGVRKMLLAGTILSAGLVGYLWRDTFESDSLKGARVLVTGASTGIGEQMAYHYARFGAQVVITARRGAVLKQVAEKCLKLGAEKALYIAADMAEPTDPDRVIKFAAKSLGGLDYLVLNHIGPSPFQMWNGDVDHARWLMQE
;
A
#
# COMPACT_ATOMS: atom_id res chain seq x y z
N MET A 1 -31.01 -29.03 27.18
CA MET A 1 -29.53 -29.03 27.05
C MET A 1 -28.94 -29.20 28.44
N LEU A 2 -28.14 -30.25 28.69
CA LEU A 2 -27.59 -30.53 30.02
C LEU A 2 -26.64 -29.40 30.46
N PRO A 3 -26.68 -28.94 31.72
CA PRO A 3 -25.88 -27.81 32.20
C PRO A 3 -24.36 -27.97 32.02
N GLY A 4 -23.85 -29.21 31.95
CA GLY A 4 -22.44 -29.50 31.66
C GLY A 4 -22.01 -29.18 30.22
N VAL A 5 -22.89 -29.42 29.24
CA VAL A 5 -22.59 -29.18 27.82
C VAL A 5 -22.42 -27.69 27.53
N ARG A 6 -23.21 -26.83 28.19
CA ARG A 6 -23.14 -25.37 28.03
C ARG A 6 -21.83 -24.78 28.58
N LYS A 7 -21.33 -25.30 29.70
CA LYS A 7 -20.04 -24.88 30.28
C LYS A 7 -18.85 -25.31 29.40
N MET A 8 -18.91 -26.51 28.83
CA MET A 8 -17.85 -27.04 27.96
C MET A 8 -17.76 -26.28 26.63
N LEU A 9 -18.91 -25.95 26.02
CA LEU A 9 -18.96 -25.09 24.84
C LEU A 9 -18.40 -23.69 25.13
N LEU A 10 -18.76 -23.09 26.28
CA LEU A 10 -18.25 -21.77 26.67
C LEU A 10 -16.73 -21.77 26.85
N ALA A 11 -16.18 -22.79 27.52
CA ALA A 11 -14.74 -22.94 27.70
C ALA A 11 -14.00 -23.14 26.36
N GLY A 12 -14.56 -23.93 25.45
CA GLY A 12 -14.03 -24.11 24.11
C GLY A 12 -13.98 -22.81 23.31
N THR A 13 -15.02 -21.97 23.38
CA THR A 13 -15.03 -20.67 22.71
C THR A 13 -13.98 -19.71 23.27
N ILE A 14 -13.79 -19.67 24.59
CA ILE A 14 -12.77 -18.81 25.24
C ILE A 14 -11.35 -19.24 24.83
N LEU A 15 -11.08 -20.55 24.83
CA LEU A 15 -9.80 -21.11 24.38
C LEU A 15 -9.53 -20.76 22.91
N SER A 16 -10.53 -20.96 22.04
CA SER A 16 -10.41 -20.61 20.62
C SER A 16 -10.20 -19.12 20.40
N ALA A 17 -10.95 -18.25 21.10
CA ALA A 17 -10.78 -16.80 21.00
C ALA A 17 -9.41 -16.34 21.52
N GLY A 18 -8.93 -16.92 22.62
CA GLY A 18 -7.59 -16.64 23.16
C GLY A 18 -6.48 -17.10 22.21
N LEU A 19 -6.63 -18.29 21.60
CA LEU A 19 -5.69 -18.80 20.60
C LEU A 19 -5.69 -17.94 19.34
N VAL A 20 -6.86 -17.56 18.82
CA VAL A 20 -6.97 -16.65 17.68
C VAL A 20 -6.32 -15.30 18.01
N GLY A 21 -6.60 -14.72 19.17
CA GLY A 21 -5.98 -13.45 19.59
C GLY A 21 -4.47 -13.53 19.73
N TYR A 22 -3.93 -14.67 20.17
CA TYR A 22 -2.49 -14.91 20.24
C TYR A 22 -1.87 -15.06 18.84
N LEU A 23 -2.49 -15.85 17.95
CA LEU A 23 -2.00 -16.08 16.59
C LEU A 23 -2.19 -14.87 15.67
N TRP A 24 -3.13 -13.98 15.98
CA TRP A 24 -3.38 -12.73 15.26
C TRP A 24 -2.71 -11.52 15.92
N ARG A 25 -1.85 -11.73 16.92
CA ARG A 25 -1.10 -10.64 17.51
C ARG A 25 -0.22 -10.01 16.43
N ASP A 26 -0.42 -8.72 16.19
CA ASP A 26 0.42 -7.95 15.28
C ASP A 26 1.83 -7.80 15.89
N THR A 27 2.84 -8.26 15.16
CA THR A 27 4.25 -8.15 15.53
C THR A 27 4.95 -7.04 14.74
N PHE A 28 4.19 -6.15 14.12
CA PHE A 28 4.71 -5.05 13.34
C PHE A 28 5.36 -3.98 14.23
N GLU A 29 6.64 -3.74 14.02
CA GLU A 29 7.42 -2.69 14.68
C GLU A 29 7.51 -1.47 13.76
N SER A 30 6.77 -0.39 14.06
CA SER A 30 6.70 0.79 13.18
C SER A 30 8.05 1.47 12.95
N ASP A 31 8.95 1.39 13.91
CA ASP A 31 10.29 1.98 13.82
C ASP A 31 11.14 1.35 12.70
N SER A 32 10.81 0.14 12.27
CA SER A 32 11.46 -0.52 11.12
C SER A 32 11.26 0.22 9.80
N LEU A 33 10.27 1.11 9.71
CA LEU A 33 9.97 1.91 8.51
C LEU A 33 10.56 3.33 8.57
N LYS A 34 11.20 3.71 9.67
CA LYS A 34 11.81 5.03 9.79
C LYS A 34 12.95 5.18 8.79
N GLY A 35 12.90 6.23 7.97
CA GLY A 35 13.85 6.48 6.88
C GLY A 35 13.71 5.54 5.68
N ALA A 36 12.76 4.60 5.68
CA ALA A 36 12.53 3.72 4.55
C ALA A 36 12.11 4.50 3.30
N ARG A 37 12.59 4.09 2.14
CA ARG A 37 12.34 4.73 0.84
C ARG A 37 11.19 4.03 0.13
N VAL A 38 10.03 4.68 0.07
CA VAL A 38 8.77 4.05 -0.33
C VAL A 38 8.19 4.75 -1.55
N LEU A 39 7.81 3.98 -2.58
CA LEU A 39 7.00 4.44 -3.69
C LEU A 39 5.58 3.90 -3.55
N VAL A 40 4.57 4.79 -3.53
CA VAL A 40 3.15 4.40 -3.49
C VAL A 40 2.43 4.86 -4.77
N THR A 41 1.87 3.88 -5.49
CA THR A 41 1.05 4.13 -6.68
C THR A 41 -0.44 4.26 -6.35
N GLY A 42 -1.18 5.02 -7.15
CA GLY A 42 -2.61 5.24 -6.92
C GLY A 42 -2.90 6.08 -5.66
N ALA A 43 -1.95 6.93 -5.25
CA ALA A 43 -1.96 7.59 -3.95
C ALA A 43 -2.72 8.93 -3.90
N SER A 44 -3.50 9.25 -4.94
CA SER A 44 -4.31 10.48 -4.94
C SER A 44 -5.55 10.41 -4.04
N THR A 45 -6.05 9.21 -3.71
CA THR A 45 -7.24 8.99 -2.87
C THR A 45 -7.23 7.58 -2.27
N GLY A 46 -8.07 7.35 -1.26
CA GLY A 46 -8.43 6.00 -0.80
C GLY A 46 -7.27 5.28 -0.11
N ILE A 47 -7.11 3.97 -0.36
CA ILE A 47 -6.12 3.13 0.32
C ILE A 47 -4.70 3.64 0.06
N GLY A 48 -4.35 3.97 -1.19
CA GLY A 48 -3.03 4.50 -1.54
C GLY A 48 -2.67 5.79 -0.79
N GLU A 49 -3.63 6.70 -0.67
CA GLU A 49 -3.46 7.94 0.11
C GLU A 49 -3.23 7.64 1.59
N GLN A 50 -4.05 6.77 2.20
CA GLN A 50 -3.90 6.42 3.61
C GLN A 50 -2.60 5.66 3.88
N MET A 51 -2.18 4.76 2.99
CA MET A 51 -0.88 4.09 3.09
C MET A 51 0.26 5.11 3.09
N ALA A 52 0.24 6.10 2.20
CA ALA A 52 1.24 7.16 2.19
C ALA A 52 1.27 7.93 3.53
N TYR A 53 0.11 8.22 4.12
CA TYR A 53 0.02 8.84 5.45
C TYR A 53 0.55 7.95 6.57
N HIS A 54 0.34 6.64 6.52
CA HIS A 54 0.89 5.72 7.52
C HIS A 54 2.41 5.62 7.43
N TYR A 55 2.97 5.43 6.24
CA TYR A 55 4.42 5.49 6.03
C TYR A 55 5.00 6.83 6.52
N ALA A 56 4.31 7.94 6.24
CA ALA A 56 4.71 9.26 6.73
C ALA A 56 4.75 9.34 8.26
N ARG A 57 3.71 8.84 8.96
CA ARG A 57 3.68 8.81 10.43
C ARG A 57 4.80 7.99 11.05
N PHE A 58 5.29 6.99 10.31
CA PHE A 58 6.42 6.16 10.73
C PHE A 58 7.79 6.75 10.39
N GLY A 59 7.83 7.97 9.82
CA GLY A 59 9.07 8.66 9.52
C GLY A 59 9.75 8.18 8.23
N ALA A 60 9.01 7.53 7.33
CA ALA A 60 9.54 7.11 6.04
C ALA A 60 9.76 8.30 5.08
N GLN A 61 10.51 8.04 4.02
CA GLN A 61 10.61 8.90 2.84
C GLN A 61 9.67 8.35 1.76
N VAL A 62 8.72 9.17 1.30
CA VAL A 62 7.66 8.73 0.38
C VAL A 62 7.71 9.47 -0.95
N VAL A 63 7.62 8.72 -2.03
CA VAL A 63 7.24 9.23 -3.36
C VAL A 63 5.86 8.69 -3.69
N ILE A 64 4.96 9.56 -4.13
CA ILE A 64 3.59 9.17 -4.48
C ILE A 64 3.29 9.48 -5.94
N THR A 65 2.51 8.60 -6.58
CA THR A 65 2.11 8.76 -7.98
C THR A 65 0.65 8.44 -8.24
N ALA A 66 0.06 9.20 -9.16
CA ALA A 66 -1.28 9.09 -9.73
C ALA A 66 -1.42 10.13 -10.85
N ARG A 67 -2.58 10.17 -11.52
CA ARG A 67 -2.84 11.12 -12.62
C ARG A 67 -3.07 12.57 -12.16
N ARG A 68 -3.69 12.76 -10.99
CA ARG A 68 -4.13 14.07 -10.50
C ARG A 68 -3.02 14.79 -9.73
N GLY A 69 -2.15 15.51 -10.43
CA GLY A 69 -1.01 16.23 -9.83
C GLY A 69 -1.37 17.20 -8.71
N ALA A 70 -2.45 17.98 -8.84
CA ALA A 70 -2.88 18.92 -7.80
C ALA A 70 -3.27 18.21 -6.49
N VAL A 71 -3.92 17.05 -6.58
CA VAL A 71 -4.30 16.24 -5.42
C VAL A 71 -3.06 15.61 -4.80
N LEU A 72 -2.16 15.06 -5.61
CA LEU A 72 -0.89 14.51 -5.12
C LEU A 72 -0.06 15.53 -4.35
N LYS A 73 -0.02 16.79 -4.81
CA LYS A 73 0.65 17.86 -4.08
C LYS A 73 0.10 18.00 -2.66
N GLN A 74 -1.22 18.01 -2.49
CA GLN A 74 -1.86 18.09 -1.18
C GLN A 74 -1.54 16.87 -0.30
N VAL A 75 -1.53 15.66 -0.88
CA VAL A 75 -1.16 14.43 -0.17
C VAL A 75 0.30 14.48 0.29
N ALA A 76 1.23 14.89 -0.57
CA ALA A 76 2.65 15.02 -0.22
C ALA A 76 2.89 16.07 0.88
N GLU A 77 2.24 17.23 0.79
CA GLU A 77 2.27 18.26 1.85
C GLU A 77 1.74 17.73 3.18
N LYS A 78 0.68 16.91 3.15
CA LYS A 78 0.14 16.27 4.36
C LYS A 78 1.06 15.18 4.90
N CYS A 79 1.73 14.40 4.05
CA CYS A 79 2.75 13.45 4.49
C CYS A 79 3.88 14.14 5.26
N LEU A 80 4.38 15.29 4.78
CA LEU A 80 5.39 16.07 5.52
C LEU A 80 4.86 16.49 6.90
N LYS A 81 3.63 17.01 6.98
CA LYS A 81 2.99 17.39 8.25
C LYS A 81 2.80 16.22 9.21
N LEU A 82 2.68 15.00 8.70
CA LEU A 82 2.50 13.79 9.49
C LEU A 82 3.81 13.17 9.99
N GLY A 83 4.97 13.66 9.55
CA GLY A 83 6.27 13.22 10.03
C GLY A 83 7.15 12.52 9.00
N ALA A 84 6.77 12.50 7.71
CA ALA A 84 7.65 11.97 6.67
C ALA A 84 8.97 12.75 6.65
N GLU A 85 10.09 12.04 6.59
CA GLU A 85 11.41 12.67 6.44
C GLU A 85 11.52 13.38 5.08
N LYS A 86 10.84 12.82 4.07
CA LYS A 86 10.74 13.38 2.73
C LYS A 86 9.42 12.96 2.10
N ALA A 87 8.74 13.88 1.41
CA ALA A 87 7.57 13.55 0.61
C ALA A 87 7.63 14.26 -0.74
N LEU A 88 7.61 13.50 -1.82
CA LEU A 88 7.62 14.00 -3.18
C LEU A 88 6.51 13.34 -3.98
N TYR A 89 6.14 13.95 -5.10
CA TYR A 89 5.14 13.38 -6.00
C TYR A 89 5.55 13.52 -7.46
N ILE A 90 5.01 12.63 -8.27
CA ILE A 90 5.13 12.65 -9.72
C ILE A 90 3.76 12.28 -10.29
N ALA A 91 3.22 13.15 -11.15
CA ALA A 91 2.01 12.80 -11.88
C ALA A 91 2.36 11.85 -13.01
N ALA A 92 1.63 10.73 -13.12
CA ALA A 92 1.83 9.72 -14.15
C ALA A 92 0.53 8.92 -14.38
N ASP A 93 0.38 8.41 -15.60
CA ASP A 93 -0.62 7.42 -15.96
C ASP A 93 0.06 6.06 -16.14
N MET A 94 -0.26 5.09 -15.27
CA MET A 94 0.34 3.76 -15.34
C MET A 94 -0.16 2.93 -16.53
N ALA A 95 -1.16 3.42 -17.28
CA ALA A 95 -1.55 2.85 -18.57
C ALA A 95 -0.64 3.30 -19.72
N GLU A 96 0.15 4.36 -19.55
CA GLU A 96 1.09 4.85 -20.56
C GLU A 96 2.41 4.07 -20.48
N PRO A 97 2.89 3.43 -21.57
CA PRO A 97 4.03 2.52 -21.52
C PRO A 97 5.32 3.11 -20.92
N THR A 98 5.57 4.40 -21.11
CA THR A 98 6.81 5.05 -20.66
C THR A 98 6.76 5.56 -19.22
N ASP A 99 5.56 5.64 -18.63
CA ASP A 99 5.35 6.32 -17.35
C ASP A 99 5.78 5.52 -16.11
N PRO A 100 5.55 4.19 -16.01
CA PRO A 100 6.09 3.38 -14.92
C PRO A 100 7.60 3.55 -14.78
N ASP A 101 8.29 3.54 -15.91
CA ASP A 101 9.74 3.61 -16.03
C ASP A 101 10.28 4.99 -15.58
N ARG A 102 9.58 6.06 -15.99
CA ARG A 102 9.82 7.43 -15.53
C ARG A 102 9.60 7.57 -14.02
N VAL A 103 8.56 6.94 -13.47
CA VAL A 103 8.23 6.99 -12.04
C VAL A 103 9.29 6.29 -11.20
N ILE A 104 9.73 5.09 -11.59
CA ILE A 104 10.79 4.36 -10.87
C ILE A 104 12.10 5.16 -10.89
N LYS A 105 12.52 5.67 -12.05
CA LYS A 105 13.72 6.52 -12.17
C LYS A 105 13.64 7.76 -11.28
N PHE A 106 12.50 8.44 -11.29
CA PHE A 106 12.27 9.60 -10.42
C PHE A 106 12.35 9.23 -8.94
N ALA A 107 11.68 8.15 -8.52
CA ALA A 107 11.63 7.73 -7.12
C ALA A 107 13.01 7.31 -6.62
N ALA A 108 13.68 6.40 -7.35
CA ALA A 108 15.01 5.92 -6.99
C ALA A 108 16.04 7.05 -6.93
N LYS A 109 16.04 7.96 -7.91
CA LYS A 109 16.94 9.12 -7.88
C LYS A 109 16.64 10.05 -6.71
N SER A 110 15.37 10.35 -6.49
CA SER A 110 14.98 11.34 -5.49
C SER A 110 15.18 10.85 -4.06
N LEU A 111 15.01 9.55 -3.81
CA LEU A 111 15.16 8.94 -2.49
C LEU A 111 16.55 8.35 -2.25
N GLY A 112 17.42 8.31 -3.27
CA GLY A 112 18.72 7.63 -3.18
C GLY A 112 18.61 6.10 -3.16
N GLY A 113 17.56 5.55 -3.79
CA GLY A 113 17.22 4.14 -3.93
C GLY A 113 15.77 3.85 -3.49
N LEU A 114 15.39 2.57 -3.38
CA LEU A 114 14.03 2.17 -3.04
C LEU A 114 14.05 0.91 -2.17
N ASP A 115 13.29 0.93 -1.06
CA ASP A 115 13.13 -0.21 -0.15
C ASP A 115 11.77 -0.88 -0.36
N TYR A 116 10.72 -0.10 -0.62
CA TYR A 116 9.36 -0.58 -0.78
C TYR A 116 8.68 -0.02 -2.03
N LEU A 117 8.02 -0.90 -2.77
CA LEU A 117 7.17 -0.56 -3.90
C LEU A 117 5.73 -1.02 -3.60
N VAL A 118 4.82 -0.07 -3.46
CA VAL A 118 3.40 -0.32 -3.20
C VAL A 118 2.60 -0.14 -4.50
N LEU A 119 2.26 -1.27 -5.12
CA LEU A 119 1.43 -1.35 -6.32
C LEU A 119 -0.05 -1.38 -5.92
N ASN A 120 -0.66 -0.20 -5.83
CA ASN A 120 -2.06 -0.02 -5.43
C ASN A 120 -2.93 0.61 -6.52
N HIS A 121 -2.35 1.24 -7.54
CA HIS A 121 -3.14 1.81 -8.62
C HIS A 121 -3.96 0.71 -9.33
N ILE A 122 -5.16 1.08 -9.77
CA ILE A 122 -6.01 0.23 -10.60
C ILE A 122 -6.16 0.95 -11.94
N GLY A 123 -5.76 0.26 -13.01
CA GLY A 123 -5.93 0.74 -14.39
C GLY A 123 -7.39 0.63 -14.86
N PRO A 124 -7.70 0.99 -16.11
CA PRO A 124 -9.06 0.93 -16.67
C PRO A 124 -9.58 -0.50 -16.92
N SER A 125 -9.02 -1.53 -16.28
CA SER A 125 -9.46 -2.91 -16.47
C SER A 125 -10.88 -3.08 -15.93
N PRO A 126 -11.84 -3.53 -16.76
CA PRO A 126 -13.17 -3.86 -16.29
C PRO A 126 -13.07 -4.84 -15.14
N PHE A 127 -13.88 -4.66 -14.09
CA PHE A 127 -13.99 -5.66 -13.04
C PHE A 127 -14.73 -6.88 -13.61
N GLN A 128 -14.01 -7.76 -14.28
CA GLN A 128 -14.51 -8.93 -14.99
C GLN A 128 -13.74 -10.18 -14.57
N MET A 129 -14.39 -11.34 -14.61
CA MET A 129 -13.67 -12.61 -14.44
C MET A 129 -12.68 -12.78 -15.60
N TRP A 130 -11.50 -13.29 -15.30
CA TRP A 130 -10.49 -13.62 -16.30
C TRP A 130 -11.10 -14.50 -17.38
N ASN A 131 -11.05 -14.01 -18.63
CA ASN A 131 -11.64 -14.66 -19.79
C ASN A 131 -10.63 -15.49 -20.60
N GLY A 132 -9.39 -15.63 -20.13
CA GLY A 132 -8.33 -16.32 -20.86
C GLY A 132 -7.51 -15.44 -21.81
N ASP A 133 -7.68 -14.11 -21.79
CA ASP A 133 -6.97 -13.17 -22.66
C ASP A 133 -5.47 -13.04 -22.32
N VAL A 134 -4.70 -14.01 -22.80
CA VAL A 134 -3.24 -14.05 -22.68
C VAL A 134 -2.53 -12.88 -23.37
N ASP A 135 -3.15 -12.22 -24.34
CA ASP A 135 -2.51 -11.08 -25.02
C ASP A 135 -2.51 -9.85 -24.13
N HIS A 136 -3.56 -9.61 -23.34
CA HIS A 136 -3.56 -8.57 -22.32
C HIS A 136 -2.52 -8.85 -21.22
N ALA A 137 -2.39 -10.09 -20.76
CA ALA A 137 -1.34 -10.45 -19.80
C ALA A 137 0.07 -10.32 -20.40
N ARG A 138 0.25 -10.70 -21.67
CA ARG A 138 1.53 -10.53 -22.37
C ARG A 138 1.87 -9.07 -22.55
N TRP A 139 0.90 -8.20 -22.85
CA TRP A 139 1.09 -6.75 -22.91
C TRP A 139 1.52 -6.18 -21.56
N LEU A 140 0.90 -6.61 -20.45
CA LEU A 140 1.32 -6.23 -19.09
C LEU A 140 2.74 -6.68 -18.72
N MET A 141 3.27 -7.70 -19.40
CA MET A 141 4.59 -8.29 -19.16
C MET A 141 5.64 -7.88 -20.20
N GLN A 142 5.34 -6.94 -21.09
CA GLN A 142 6.33 -6.42 -22.04
C GLN A 142 7.25 -5.43 -21.32
N GLU A 143 8.56 -5.71 -21.40
CA GLU A 143 9.66 -4.87 -20.90
C GLU A 143 9.80 -3.56 -21.68
#